data_AF-A0AAU8JHL8-F1
#
_entry.id   AF-A0AAU8JHL8-F1
#
_cell.length_a   1.000
_cell.length_b   1.000
_cell.length_c   1.000
_cell.angle_alpha   90.00
_cell.angle_beta   90.00
_cell.angle_gamma   90.00
#
_symmetry.space_group_name_H-M   'P 1'
#
loop_
_entity.id
_entity.type
_entity.pdbx_description
1 polymer ?
#
loop_
_entity_poly.entity_id
_entity_poly.type
_entity_poly.pdbx_seq_one_letter_code
_entity_poly.pdbx_strand_id
1 'polypeptide(L)'
;MRNSTIFEFTLPKGFLDAEGSIHQVGMMRLATGEDEIYVQKHPQVRQNPAYAMLVMLSRLIDDFGHLSVVTPEMLEQLFLIDLLYLRDFFAQIHQPLDVVSGGKVFGYPLEQLYQEVALIAFYFHWSLDDILSLEHSERSRWVQLISQLHK
;
A
#
# COMPACT_ATOMS: atom_id res chain seq x y z
N MET A 1 -5.03 2.95 28.18
CA MET A 1 -4.12 2.26 27.24
C MET A 1 -4.97 1.78 26.08
N ARG A 2 -4.70 2.22 24.84
CA ARG A 2 -5.41 1.70 23.66
C ARG A 2 -4.87 0.28 23.41
N ASN A 3 -5.74 -0.73 23.37
CA ASN A 3 -5.38 -2.10 22.98
C ASN A 3 -5.18 -2.14 21.47
N SER A 4 -3.98 -1.78 21.00
CA SER A 4 -3.60 -1.91 19.59
C SER A 4 -3.12 -3.34 19.34
N THR A 5 -3.58 -3.98 18.26
CA THR A 5 -3.00 -5.24 17.79
C THR A 5 -1.69 -4.93 17.09
N ILE A 6 -0.59 -5.53 17.54
CA ILE A 6 0.79 -5.26 17.09
C ILE A 6 1.37 -6.54 16.49
N PHE A 7 2.13 -6.38 15.40
CA PHE A 7 2.81 -7.45 14.68
C PHE A 7 4.29 -7.11 14.50
N GLU A 8 5.17 -8.06 14.81
CA GLU A 8 6.61 -7.91 14.60
C GLU A 8 6.97 -8.19 13.13
N PHE A 9 7.90 -7.42 12.58
CA PHE A 9 8.47 -7.62 11.26
C PHE A 9 10.00 -7.53 11.29
N THR A 10 10.64 -8.11 10.27
CA THR A 10 12.10 -8.07 10.11
C THR A 10 12.47 -7.71 8.68
N LEU A 11 13.13 -6.57 8.50
CA LEU A 11 13.58 -6.10 7.19
C LEU A 11 14.69 -6.99 6.62
N PRO A 12 14.63 -7.34 5.31
CA PRO A 12 15.68 -8.09 4.63
C PRO A 12 17.09 -7.48 4.67
N LYS A 13 17.22 -6.15 4.55
CA LYS A 13 18.50 -5.43 4.62
C LYS A 13 18.61 -4.58 5.88
N GLY A 14 17.56 -3.84 6.20
CA GLY A 14 17.53 -2.97 7.36
C GLY A 14 17.82 -1.51 7.02
N PHE A 15 17.43 -0.64 7.93
CA PHE A 15 17.71 0.79 7.88
C PHE A 15 19.07 1.08 8.52
N LEU A 16 19.93 1.80 7.81
CA LEU A 16 21.18 2.31 8.36
C LEU A 16 20.95 3.72 8.89
N ASP A 17 21.12 3.93 10.18
CA ASP A 17 21.01 5.26 10.78
C ASP A 17 22.28 6.12 10.58
N ALA A 18 22.22 7.37 11.05
CA ALA A 18 23.32 8.32 10.93
C ALA A 18 24.54 7.91 11.78
N GLU A 19 24.31 7.14 12.83
CA GLU A 19 25.31 6.61 13.76
C GLU A 19 25.98 5.33 13.22
N GLY A 20 25.51 4.80 12.09
CA GLY A 20 26.05 3.59 11.45
C GLY A 20 25.47 2.28 12.00
N SER A 21 24.41 2.33 12.80
CA SER A 21 23.70 1.15 13.30
C SER A 21 22.65 0.69 12.30
N ILE A 22 22.49 -0.64 12.20
CA ILE A 22 21.49 -1.24 11.32
C ILE A 22 20.28 -1.67 12.14
N HIS A 23 19.11 -1.15 11.78
CA HIS A 23 17.81 -1.48 12.37
C HIS A 23 17.03 -2.38 11.42
N GLN A 24 16.73 -3.60 11.86
CA GLN A 24 16.00 -4.60 11.05
C GLN A 24 14.66 -4.99 11.65
N VAL A 25 14.56 -5.01 12.98
CA VAL A 25 13.36 -5.47 13.68
C VAL A 25 12.50 -4.27 14.04
N GLY A 26 11.19 -4.39 13.79
CA GLY A 26 10.23 -3.38 14.19
C GLY A 26 8.85 -3.97 14.46
N MET A 27 7.97 -3.12 14.95
CA MET A 27 6.60 -3.46 15.28
C MET A 27 5.65 -2.57 14.50
N MET A 28 4.68 -3.19 13.82
CA MET A 28 3.61 -2.49 13.11
C MET A 28 2.27 -2.81 13.76
N ARG A 29 1.45 -1.80 14.01
CA ARG A 29 0.06 -1.98 14.44
C ARG A 29 -0.91 -1.95 13.27
N LEU A 30 -2.12 -2.45 13.51
CA LEU A 30 -3.23 -2.24 12.58
C LEU A 30 -3.56 -0.74 12.43
N ALA A 31 -3.88 -0.37 11.19
CA ALA A 31 -4.45 0.89 10.81
C ALA A 31 -5.85 1.04 11.41
N THR A 32 -6.14 2.27 11.81
CA THR A 32 -7.46 2.69 12.26
C THR A 32 -8.04 3.69 11.27
N GLY A 33 -9.35 3.93 11.34
CA GLY A 33 -9.97 5.00 10.55
C GLY A 33 -9.37 6.39 10.85
N GLU A 34 -8.82 6.60 12.06
CA GLU A 34 -8.10 7.84 12.41
C GLU A 34 -6.84 8.01 11.55
N ASP A 35 -6.11 6.92 11.30
CA ASP A 35 -4.88 6.94 10.48
C ASP A 35 -5.19 7.23 9.01
N GLU A 36 -6.25 6.63 8.46
CA GLU A 36 -6.68 6.89 7.09
C GLU A 36 -7.07 8.35 6.86
N ILE A 37 -7.85 8.93 7.79
CA ILE A 37 -8.23 10.34 7.74
C ILE A 37 -7.00 11.24 7.84
N TYR A 38 -6.03 10.89 8.68
CA TYR A 38 -4.78 11.63 8.79
C TYR A 38 -4.01 11.61 7.46
N VAL A 39 -3.83 10.44 6.83
CA VAL A 39 -3.11 10.29 5.56
C VAL A 39 -3.74 11.15 4.47
N GLN A 40 -5.07 11.13 4.33
CA GLN A 40 -5.77 11.95 3.34
C GLN A 40 -5.61 13.47 3.57
N LYS A 41 -5.43 13.87 4.84
CA LYS A 41 -5.25 15.28 5.20
C LYS A 41 -3.79 15.73 5.09
N HIS A 42 -2.83 14.81 4.94
CA HIS A 42 -1.41 15.12 4.95
C HIS A 42 -1.00 16.03 3.78
N PRO A 43 -0.25 17.13 4.02
CA PRO A 43 0.11 18.09 2.96
C PRO A 43 0.84 17.46 1.77
N GLN A 44 1.83 16.59 2.03
CA GLN A 44 2.57 15.89 0.98
C GLN A 44 1.68 14.94 0.17
N VAL A 45 0.67 14.31 0.79
CA VAL A 45 -0.26 13.40 0.11
C VAL A 45 -1.23 14.18 -0.79
N ARG A 46 -1.65 15.38 -0.36
CA ARG A 46 -2.46 16.28 -1.20
C ARG A 46 -1.71 16.76 -2.44
N GLN A 47 -0.41 17.01 -2.31
CA GLN A 47 0.45 17.40 -3.42
C GLN A 47 0.80 16.22 -4.31
N ASN A 48 1.04 15.05 -3.71
CA ASN A 48 1.42 13.82 -4.38
C ASN A 48 0.70 12.61 -3.74
N PRO A 49 -0.42 12.15 -4.32
CA PRO A 49 -1.17 11.02 -3.78
C PRO A 49 -0.38 9.72 -3.64
N ALA A 50 0.69 9.53 -4.43
CA ALA A 50 1.55 8.36 -4.33
C ALA A 50 2.30 8.28 -2.99
N TYR A 51 2.41 9.40 -2.27
CA TYR A 51 3.07 9.49 -0.96
C TYR A 51 2.25 8.88 0.19
N ALA A 52 0.98 8.55 -0.05
CA ALA A 52 0.07 8.04 0.98
C ALA A 52 0.58 6.79 1.69
N MET A 53 1.22 5.87 0.96
CA MET A 53 1.74 4.63 1.57
C MET A 53 2.88 4.90 2.54
N LEU A 54 3.82 5.79 2.20
CA LEU A 54 4.91 6.16 3.11
C LEU A 54 4.38 6.80 4.39
N VAL A 55 3.41 7.71 4.25
CA VAL A 55 2.76 8.34 5.41
C VAL A 55 2.00 7.31 6.24
N MET A 56 1.30 6.36 5.60
CA MET A 56 0.62 5.28 6.31
C MET A 56 1.61 4.43 7.10
N LEU A 57 2.64 3.87 6.44
CA LEU A 57 3.64 3.02 7.09
C LEU A 57 4.33 3.74 8.25
N SER A 58 4.72 5.01 8.07
CA SER A 58 5.39 5.79 9.13
C SER A 58 4.55 5.93 10.40
N ARG A 59 3.22 5.90 10.29
CA ARG A 59 2.31 6.00 11.44
C ARG A 59 2.03 4.69 12.14
N LEU A 60 2.17 3.59 11.41
CA LEU A 60 1.83 2.26 11.91
C LEU A 60 3.04 1.57 12.53
N ILE A 61 4.26 1.98 12.17
CA ILE A 61 5.47 1.46 12.79
C ILE A 61 5.66 2.20 14.12
N ASP A 62 5.28 1.54 15.21
CA ASP A 62 5.31 2.08 16.57
C ASP A 62 6.71 1.94 17.20
N ASP A 63 7.48 0.94 16.76
CA ASP A 63 8.84 0.68 17.22
C ASP A 63 9.71 0.17 16.05
N PHE A 64 10.94 0.64 15.96
CA PHE A 64 11.90 0.22 14.95
C PHE A 64 13.30 0.25 15.54
N GLY A 65 13.64 -0.83 16.26
CA GLY A 65 14.87 -0.96 17.03
C GLY A 65 14.88 -0.06 18.27
N HIS A 66 15.59 1.07 18.17
CA HIS A 66 15.66 2.10 19.23
C HIS A 66 15.02 3.42 18.80
N LEU A 67 14.46 3.48 17.60
CA LEU A 67 13.90 4.69 17.01
C LEU A 67 12.49 4.92 17.56
N SER A 68 12.31 6.02 18.28
CA SER A 68 11.04 6.36 18.94
C SER A 68 9.96 6.91 18.00
N VAL A 69 10.35 7.35 16.80
CA VAL A 69 9.43 7.88 15.78
C VAL A 69 9.96 7.49 14.40
N VAL A 70 9.14 6.83 13.60
CA VAL A 70 9.41 6.58 12.18
C VAL A 70 8.78 7.69 11.35
N THR A 71 9.56 8.32 10.48
CA THR A 71 9.09 9.39 9.58
C THR A 71 9.04 8.90 8.13
N PRO A 72 8.19 9.49 7.27
CA PRO A 72 8.19 9.19 5.84
C PRO A 72 9.58 9.32 5.20
N GLU A 73 10.35 10.34 5.61
CA GLU A 73 11.70 10.61 5.10
C GLU A 73 12.70 9.52 5.47
N MET A 74 12.54 8.87 6.63
CA MET A 74 13.35 7.69 6.98
C MET A 74 13.02 6.49 6.11
N LEU A 75 11.74 6.30 5.77
CA LEU A 75 11.30 5.21 4.90
C LEU A 75 11.77 5.41 3.44
N GLU A 76 11.94 6.65 2.99
CA GLU A 76 12.55 6.96 1.68
C GLU A 76 14.01 6.51 1.57
N GLN A 77 14.72 6.44 2.71
CA GLN A 77 16.13 6.04 2.76
C GLN A 77 16.32 4.52 2.82
N LEU A 78 15.23 3.75 2.94
CA LEU A 78 15.30 2.30 2.90
C LEU A 78 15.74 1.80 1.53
N PHE A 79 16.38 0.62 1.52
CA PHE A 79 16.53 -0.12 0.27
C PHE A 79 15.15 -0.44 -0.29
N LEU A 80 15.01 -0.42 -1.62
CA LEU A 80 13.74 -0.71 -2.29
C LEU A 80 13.13 -2.05 -1.85
N ILE A 81 13.97 -3.07 -1.62
CA ILE A 81 13.52 -4.38 -1.13
C ILE A 81 12.85 -4.32 0.25
N ASP A 82 13.34 -3.46 1.14
CA ASP A 82 12.78 -3.29 2.49
C ASP A 82 11.49 -2.48 2.45
N LEU A 83 11.42 -1.46 1.60
CA LEU A 83 10.19 -0.69 1.40
C LEU A 83 9.07 -1.55 0.81
N LEU A 84 9.40 -2.41 -0.16
CA LEU A 84 8.46 -3.38 -0.73
C LEU A 84 8.02 -4.39 0.33
N TYR A 85 8.95 -4.90 1.14
CA TYR A 85 8.64 -5.81 2.24
C TYR A 85 7.64 -5.18 3.23
N LEU A 86 7.83 -3.93 3.65
CA LEU A 86 6.92 -3.24 4.57
C LEU A 86 5.53 -3.05 3.98
N ARG A 87 5.44 -2.71 2.68
CA ARG A 87 4.16 -2.59 1.98
C ARG A 87 3.42 -3.92 1.94
N ASP A 88 4.12 -4.99 1.64
CA ASP A 88 3.53 -6.33 1.51
C ASP A 88 3.13 -6.87 2.90
N PHE A 89 3.93 -6.60 3.94
CA PHE A 89 3.60 -6.91 5.33
C PHE A 89 2.36 -6.15 5.81
N PHE A 90 2.26 -4.85 5.50
CA PHE A 90 1.07 -4.06 5.78
C PHE A 90 -0.16 -4.67 5.10
N ALA A 91 -0.07 -5.05 3.83
CA ALA A 91 -1.17 -5.71 3.13
C ALA A 91 -1.56 -7.04 3.81
N GLN A 92 -0.58 -7.83 4.26
CA GLN A 92 -0.79 -9.12 4.92
C GLN A 92 -1.56 -8.99 6.24
N ILE A 93 -1.14 -8.08 7.13
CA ILE A 93 -1.75 -7.96 8.47
C ILE A 93 -3.16 -7.33 8.44
N HIS A 94 -3.50 -6.65 7.34
CA HIS A 94 -4.83 -6.02 7.13
C HIS A 94 -5.80 -6.89 6.33
N GLN A 95 -5.43 -8.13 5.97
CA GLN A 95 -6.39 -9.04 5.35
C GLN A 95 -7.41 -9.52 6.40
N PRO A 96 -8.73 -9.37 6.17
CA PRO A 96 -9.71 -10.04 7.01
C PRO A 96 -9.55 -11.56 6.84
N LEU A 97 -9.41 -12.28 7.95
CA LEU A 97 -9.52 -13.75 7.99
C LEU A 97 -10.84 -14.12 7.29
N ASP A 98 -10.72 -14.88 6.19
CA ASP A 98 -11.79 -15.34 5.30
C ASP A 98 -12.40 -14.32 4.32
N VAL A 99 -11.63 -13.86 3.33
CA VAL A 99 -12.18 -13.51 2.01
C VAL A 99 -11.23 -13.93 0.89
N VAL A 100 -11.54 -15.06 0.23
CA VAL A 100 -11.10 -15.34 -1.13
C VAL A 100 -11.84 -14.38 -2.06
N SER A 101 -11.31 -13.16 -2.24
CA SER A 101 -11.64 -12.22 -3.32
C SER A 101 -10.76 -10.98 -3.19
N GLY A 102 -9.97 -10.72 -4.24
CA GLY A 102 -9.03 -9.59 -4.32
C GLY A 102 -9.67 -8.25 -3.95
N GLY A 103 -9.04 -7.56 -3.00
CA GLY A 103 -9.50 -6.29 -2.47
C GLY A 103 -8.33 -5.46 -1.93
N LYS A 104 -7.71 -4.69 -2.85
CA LYS A 104 -6.97 -3.42 -2.69
C LYS A 104 -6.47 -3.02 -1.30
N VAL A 105 -5.15 -2.92 -1.21
CA VAL A 105 -4.45 -2.15 -0.17
C VAL A 105 -3.33 -1.34 -0.85
N PHE A 106 -3.63 -0.05 -1.11
CA PHE A 106 -2.70 1.04 -1.47
C PHE A 106 -1.73 0.84 -2.67
N GLY A 107 -2.04 1.55 -3.78
CA GLY A 107 -1.25 1.53 -5.00
C GLY A 107 -1.78 0.47 -5.97
N TYR A 108 -2.11 0.89 -7.19
CA TYR A 108 -2.63 -0.03 -8.19
C TYR A 108 -1.52 -1.01 -8.59
N PRO A 109 -1.66 -2.34 -8.36
CA PRO A 109 -0.66 -3.27 -8.85
C PRO A 109 -0.58 -3.12 -10.37
N LEU A 110 0.59 -2.78 -10.91
CA LEU A 110 0.78 -2.58 -12.35
C LEU A 110 0.24 -3.77 -13.14
N GLU A 111 0.42 -4.98 -12.63
CA GLU A 111 -0.08 -6.21 -13.23
C GLU A 111 -1.61 -6.27 -13.29
N GLN A 112 -2.30 -5.81 -12.24
CA GLN A 112 -3.75 -5.70 -12.24
C GLN A 112 -4.23 -4.62 -13.21
N LEU A 113 -3.50 -3.50 -13.35
CA LEU A 113 -3.79 -2.49 -14.38
C LEU A 113 -3.75 -3.10 -15.77
N TYR A 114 -2.67 -3.81 -16.09
CA TYR A 114 -2.51 -4.44 -17.41
C TYR A 114 -3.58 -5.49 -17.67
N GLN A 115 -3.98 -6.26 -16.65
CA GLN A 115 -5.07 -7.22 -16.78
C GLN A 115 -6.42 -6.54 -17.05
N GLU A 116 -6.76 -5.49 -16.31
CA GLU A 116 -8.01 -4.75 -16.53
C GLU A 116 -8.02 -4.08 -17.92
N VAL A 117 -6.91 -3.44 -18.28
CA VAL A 117 -6.74 -2.76 -19.58
C VAL A 117 -6.84 -3.75 -20.73
N ALA A 118 -6.14 -4.88 -20.64
CA ALA A 118 -6.17 -5.92 -21.68
C ALA A 118 -7.58 -6.52 -21.83
N LEU A 119 -8.28 -6.77 -20.73
CA LEU A 119 -9.63 -7.33 -20.76
C LEU A 119 -10.64 -6.36 -21.39
N ILE A 120 -10.60 -5.08 -21.01
CA ILE A 120 -11.50 -4.06 -21.57
C ILE A 120 -11.20 -3.85 -23.06
N ALA A 121 -9.93 -3.74 -23.44
CA ALA A 121 -9.50 -3.61 -24.83
C ALA A 121 -9.94 -4.80 -25.68
N PHE A 122 -9.85 -6.02 -25.14
CA PHE A 122 -10.27 -7.24 -25.82
C PHE A 122 -11.79 -7.26 -26.13
N TYR A 123 -12.63 -6.82 -25.19
CA TYR A 123 -14.09 -6.90 -25.33
C TYR A 123 -14.72 -5.74 -26.10
N PHE A 124 -14.26 -4.52 -25.84
CA PHE A 124 -14.87 -3.32 -26.42
C PHE A 124 -14.08 -2.76 -27.60
N HIS A 125 -12.87 -3.26 -27.85
CA HIS A 125 -11.95 -2.78 -28.87
C HIS A 125 -11.63 -1.28 -28.74
N TRP A 126 -11.73 -0.75 -27.51
CA TRP A 126 -11.34 0.62 -27.19
C TRP A 126 -9.83 0.78 -27.25
N SER A 127 -9.38 1.99 -27.59
CA SER A 127 -7.96 2.28 -27.64
C SER A 127 -7.34 2.25 -26.24
N LEU A 128 -6.05 1.98 -26.17
CA LEU A 128 -5.30 1.99 -24.92
C LEU A 128 -5.44 3.35 -24.20
N ASP A 129 -5.39 4.44 -24.96
CA ASP A 129 -5.48 5.80 -24.43
C ASP A 129 -6.87 6.08 -23.83
N ASP A 130 -7.93 5.63 -24.49
CA ASP A 130 -9.30 5.78 -23.96
C ASP A 130 -9.47 5.02 -22.64
N ILE A 131 -8.90 3.81 -22.52
CA ILE A 131 -9.02 2.98 -21.31
C ILE A 131 -8.17 3.53 -20.16
N LEU A 132 -6.98 4.06 -20.46
CA LEU A 132 -6.12 4.71 -19.47
C LEU A 132 -6.70 6.03 -18.98
N SER A 133 -7.52 6.70 -19.79
CA SER A 133 -8.21 7.94 -19.41
C SER A 133 -9.33 7.73 -18.38
N LEU A 134 -9.87 6.50 -18.27
CA LEU A 134 -10.89 6.16 -17.29
C LEU A 134 -10.35 6.28 -15.87
N GLU A 135 -11.22 6.70 -14.94
CA GLU A 135 -10.90 6.54 -13.53
C GLU A 135 -10.80 5.05 -13.20
N HIS A 136 -9.97 4.75 -12.20
CA HIS A 136 -9.76 3.38 -11.81
C HIS A 136 -11.07 2.69 -11.35
N SER A 137 -11.94 3.43 -10.64
CA SER A 137 -13.29 2.99 -10.25
C SER A 137 -14.12 2.54 -11.45
N GLU A 138 -14.00 3.23 -12.58
CA GLU A 138 -14.72 2.95 -13.82
C GLU A 138 -14.18 1.69 -14.50
N ARG A 139 -12.85 1.53 -14.60
CA ARG A 139 -12.24 0.30 -15.12
C ARG A 139 -12.64 -0.94 -14.33
N SER A 140 -12.53 -0.89 -13.00
CA SER A 140 -12.95 -2.00 -12.14
C SER A 140 -14.43 -2.35 -12.31
N ARG A 141 -15.30 -1.34 -12.50
CA ARG A 141 -16.73 -1.57 -12.76
C ARG A 141 -16.96 -2.31 -14.08
N TRP A 142 -16.27 -1.91 -15.15
CA TRP A 142 -16.37 -2.58 -16.45
C TRP A 142 -15.89 -4.02 -16.41
N VAL A 143 -14.77 -4.28 -15.74
CA VAL A 143 -14.24 -5.64 -15.55
C VAL A 143 -15.23 -6.52 -14.80
N GLN A 144 -15.85 -6.01 -13.73
CA GLN A 144 -16.89 -6.75 -13.00
C GLN A 144 -18.11 -7.09 -13.88
N LEU A 145 -18.56 -6.17 -14.74
CA LEU A 145 -19.66 -6.40 -15.66
C LEU A 145 -19.31 -7.45 -16.73
N ILE A 146 -18.10 -7.37 -17.31
CA ILE A 146 -17.61 -8.37 -18.27
C ILE A 146 -17.55 -9.77 -17.62
N SER A 147 -17.09 -9.87 -16.38
CA SER A 147 -17.04 -11.14 -15.66
C SER A 147 -18.42 -11.74 -15.36
N GLN A 148 -19.46 -10.90 -15.20
CA GLN A 148 -20.84 -11.37 -15.00
C GLN A 148 -21.48 -11.89 -16.29
N LEU A 149 -21.08 -11.37 -17.45
CA LEU A 149 -21.59 -11.82 -18.75
C LEU A 149 -21.06 -13.20 -19.19
N HIS A 150 -20.00 -13.70 -18.55
CA HIS A 150 -19.35 -14.97 -18.88
C HIS A 150 -19.41 -16.00 -17.73
N LYS A 151 -20.42 -15.89 -16.86
CA LYS A 151 -20.76 -16.90 -15.85
C LYS A 151 -21.88 -17.82 -16.33
#